data_AF-A0AAU0N488-F1
#
_entry.id   AF-A0AAU0N488-F1
#
_cell.length_a   1.000
_cell.length_b   1.000
_cell.length_c   1.000
_cell.angle_alpha   90.00
_cell.angle_beta   90.00
_cell.angle_gamma   90.00
#
_symmetry.space_group_name_H-M   'P 1'
#
loop_
_entity.id
_entity.type
_entity.pdbx_description
1 polymer ?
#
loop_
_entity_poly.entity_id
_entity_poly.type
_entity_poly.pdbx_seq_one_letter_code
_entity_poly.pdbx_strand_id
1 'polypeptide(L)'
;MKKIFKYWLVTLITLLLVACGNNPSINTPDNDLNHNPVTTEESQKNKQTSTHTQTEFTPEDFDTDNLKGTNIFVKNGLEHIFFGSINRDGKATGYHYEGLAPDVTIIESTRSKSDRHGVYRAKITIDGEPKKAYSSFFPQKWTPQEVVDAINEAYENSEHISGNIFEGESQGIKIQMYLTDDDKIISAFPIYER
;
A
#
# COMPACT_ATOMS: atom_id res chain seq x y z
N MET A 1 -7.97 -9.06 -35.11
CA MET A 1 -6.81 -8.36 -35.70
C MET A 1 -5.79 -8.15 -34.59
N LYS A 2 -4.75 -8.99 -34.54
CA LYS A 2 -3.75 -8.99 -33.45
C LYS A 2 -2.61 -8.05 -33.85
N LYS A 3 -2.42 -6.94 -33.14
CA LYS A 3 -1.31 -6.00 -33.36
C LYS A 3 -0.05 -6.57 -32.72
N ILE A 4 0.95 -6.82 -33.55
CA ILE A 4 2.27 -7.31 -33.19
C ILE A 4 3.13 -6.17 -32.63
N PHE A 5 3.45 -6.20 -31.34
CA PHE A 5 4.45 -5.31 -30.74
C PHE A 5 5.85 -5.91 -30.97
N LYS A 6 6.71 -5.12 -31.61
CA LYS A 6 8.07 -5.47 -31.98
C LYS A 6 9.00 -4.59 -31.13
N TYR A 7 9.37 -5.07 -29.94
CA TYR A 7 10.40 -4.41 -29.14
C TYR A 7 11.78 -5.00 -29.45
N TRP A 8 12.71 -4.09 -29.70
CA TRP A 8 14.07 -4.35 -30.13
C TRP A 8 14.94 -4.63 -28.91
N LEU A 9 15.51 -5.83 -28.86
CA LEU A 9 16.46 -6.27 -27.83
C LEU A 9 17.80 -5.56 -28.08
N VAL A 10 18.15 -4.57 -27.26
CA VAL A 10 19.51 -4.01 -27.22
C VAL A 10 20.16 -4.42 -25.90
N THR A 11 20.90 -5.51 -25.97
CA THR A 11 21.84 -5.92 -24.92
C THR A 11 23.06 -5.01 -24.95
N LEU A 12 23.30 -4.24 -23.87
CA LEU A 12 24.62 -3.67 -23.61
C LEU A 12 25.18 -4.30 -22.33
N ILE A 13 26.10 -5.23 -22.53
CA ILE A 13 26.97 -5.80 -21.51
C ILE A 13 28.10 -4.80 -21.30
N THR A 14 28.30 -4.33 -20.07
CA THR A 14 29.60 -3.83 -19.62
C THR A 14 29.99 -4.52 -18.32
N LEU A 15 30.99 -5.37 -18.47
CA LEU A 15 31.72 -6.12 -17.46
C LEU A 15 32.74 -5.17 -16.79
N LEU A 16 32.71 -5.05 -15.46
CA LEU A 16 33.86 -4.61 -14.70
C LEU A 16 34.04 -5.53 -13.49
N LEU A 17 35.00 -6.46 -13.62
CA LEU A 17 35.60 -7.15 -12.49
C LEU A 17 36.58 -6.20 -11.80
N VAL A 18 36.49 -6.07 -10.48
CA VAL A 18 37.68 -5.88 -9.62
C VAL A 18 37.61 -6.89 -8.48
N ALA A 19 38.77 -7.48 -8.23
CA ALA A 19 39.01 -8.74 -7.57
C ALA A 19 38.87 -8.72 -6.05
N CYS A 20 38.70 -9.94 -5.54
CA CYS A 20 38.59 -10.40 -4.17
C CYS A 20 39.76 -10.00 -3.26
N GLY A 21 39.45 -9.88 -1.97
CA GLY A 21 40.42 -9.94 -0.88
C GLY A 21 39.75 -10.36 0.42
N ASN A 22 39.53 -11.66 0.61
CA ASN A 22 39.28 -12.27 1.91
C ASN A 22 40.58 -12.91 2.40
N ASN A 23 40.93 -12.73 3.68
CA ASN A 23 41.49 -13.83 4.45
C ASN A 23 41.29 -13.62 5.98
N PRO A 24 40.79 -14.64 6.70
CA PRO A 24 40.62 -14.67 8.15
C PRO A 24 41.79 -15.38 8.85
N SER A 25 41.96 -15.15 10.16
CA SER A 25 42.75 -15.99 11.09
C SER A 25 42.33 -15.65 12.53
N ILE A 26 41.57 -16.47 13.27
CA ILE A 26 41.87 -17.77 13.93
C ILE A 26 42.42 -17.60 15.38
N ASN A 27 41.51 -17.95 16.32
CA ASN A 27 41.61 -18.82 17.52
C ASN A 27 42.36 -18.45 18.83
N THR A 28 41.53 -18.28 19.91
CA THR A 28 41.41 -19.00 21.22
C THR A 28 42.65 -19.29 22.12
N PRO A 29 42.53 -19.44 23.48
CA PRO A 29 41.63 -20.40 24.16
C PRO A 29 40.95 -20.02 25.51
N ASP A 30 39.78 -20.63 25.68
CA ASP A 30 39.25 -21.44 26.78
C ASP A 30 39.37 -20.97 28.25
N ASN A 31 38.21 -20.92 28.91
CA ASN A 31 38.08 -21.56 30.22
C ASN A 31 36.68 -22.19 30.36
N ASP A 32 36.67 -23.51 30.28
CA ASP A 32 35.56 -24.42 30.56
C ASP A 32 35.70 -24.91 32.00
N LEU A 33 34.63 -24.93 32.80
CA LEU A 33 34.47 -25.91 33.88
C LEU A 33 32.97 -26.10 34.23
N ASN A 34 32.45 -27.19 33.68
CA ASN A 34 31.65 -28.27 34.31
C ASN A 34 30.16 -28.03 34.64
N HIS A 35 29.22 -28.70 33.94
CA HIS A 35 28.81 -30.15 34.01
C HIS A 35 27.97 -30.45 35.29
N ASN A 36 26.80 -31.10 35.30
CA ASN A 36 26.16 -32.11 34.41
C ASN A 36 24.76 -32.50 35.05
N PRO A 37 24.00 -33.54 34.60
CA PRO A 37 23.26 -33.74 33.35
C PRO A 37 21.79 -34.20 33.60
N VAL A 38 20.98 -34.40 32.55
CA VAL A 38 20.10 -35.60 32.33
C VAL A 38 19.18 -35.38 31.10
N THR A 39 18.99 -36.49 30.40
CA THR A 39 18.64 -36.81 29.00
C THR A 39 17.24 -36.50 28.48
N THR A 40 17.27 -35.95 27.26
CA THR A 40 16.49 -36.15 26.01
C THR A 40 15.52 -37.34 25.89
N GLU A 41 14.34 -37.09 25.30
CA GLU A 41 13.87 -37.71 24.03
C GLU A 41 13.03 -36.69 23.21
N GLU A 42 13.26 -36.69 21.89
CA GLU A 42 12.78 -35.81 20.80
C GLU A 42 11.30 -36.07 20.41
N SER A 43 10.54 -35.14 19.82
CA SER A 43 10.60 -34.85 18.37
C SER A 43 9.83 -33.59 17.95
N GLN A 44 10.62 -32.57 17.59
CA GLN A 44 10.62 -31.73 16.37
C GLN A 44 9.34 -31.36 15.57
N LYS A 45 9.36 -30.07 15.18
CA LYS A 45 8.91 -29.43 13.92
C LYS A 45 7.48 -28.82 13.99
N ASN A 46 7.31 -27.49 13.93
CA ASN A 46 7.77 -26.63 12.84
C ASN A 46 7.95 -25.17 13.30
N LYS A 47 9.16 -24.62 13.17
CA LYS A 47 9.47 -23.19 13.27
C LYS A 47 9.23 -22.60 11.88
N GLN A 48 8.08 -21.97 11.65
CA GLN A 48 7.87 -21.23 10.41
C GLN A 48 8.45 -19.83 10.59
N THR A 49 9.75 -19.74 10.26
CA THR A 49 10.42 -18.51 9.85
C THR A 49 9.64 -17.92 8.67
N SER A 50 8.93 -16.82 8.90
CA SER A 50 8.31 -16.04 7.84
C SER A 50 9.39 -15.36 7.02
N THR A 51 9.87 -16.05 5.99
CA THR A 51 10.61 -15.44 4.89
C THR A 51 9.67 -14.49 4.14
N HIS A 52 9.82 -13.19 4.38
CA HIS A 52 9.31 -12.16 3.48
C HIS A 52 10.06 -12.28 2.15
N THR A 53 9.48 -13.05 1.24
CA THR A 53 9.76 -12.90 -0.19
C THR A 53 9.06 -11.62 -0.62
N GLN A 54 9.83 -10.59 -0.96
CA GLN A 54 9.34 -9.46 -1.73
C GLN A 54 8.93 -9.98 -3.10
N THR A 55 7.68 -10.40 -3.22
CA THR A 55 7.05 -10.57 -4.53
C THR A 55 6.96 -9.18 -5.13
N GLU A 56 7.59 -8.99 -6.28
CA GLU A 56 7.50 -7.79 -7.09
C GLU A 56 6.01 -7.46 -7.30
N PHE A 57 5.53 -6.38 -6.67
CA PHE A 57 4.15 -5.92 -6.74
C PHE A 57 3.89 -5.52 -8.19
N THR A 58 3.11 -6.31 -8.93
CA THR A 58 2.67 -5.92 -10.26
C THR A 58 1.29 -5.26 -10.09
N PRO A 59 1.17 -3.93 -10.26
CA PRO A 59 -0.09 -3.21 -10.02
C PRO A 59 -1.27 -3.75 -10.84
N GLU A 60 -1.00 -4.31 -12.02
CA GLU A 60 -2.00 -4.78 -12.98
C GLU A 60 -2.78 -6.03 -12.52
N ASP A 61 -2.21 -6.84 -11.62
CA ASP A 61 -2.82 -8.09 -11.13
C ASP A 61 -3.34 -7.94 -9.68
N PHE A 62 -3.40 -6.73 -9.14
CA PHE A 62 -3.83 -6.51 -7.76
C PHE A 62 -5.33 -6.75 -7.61
N ASP A 63 -5.67 -7.77 -6.81
CA ASP A 63 -7.04 -8.10 -6.45
C ASP A 63 -7.35 -7.64 -5.02
N THR A 64 -8.35 -6.77 -4.89
CA THR A 64 -8.86 -6.23 -3.63
C THR A 64 -9.41 -7.33 -2.71
N ASP A 65 -9.85 -8.47 -3.25
CA ASP A 65 -10.34 -9.61 -2.47
C ASP A 65 -9.23 -10.27 -1.61
N ASN A 66 -7.96 -10.01 -1.91
CA ASN A 66 -6.85 -10.51 -1.09
C ASN A 66 -6.68 -9.74 0.22
N LEU A 67 -7.22 -8.52 0.31
CA LEU A 67 -7.15 -7.68 1.50
C LEU A 67 -7.96 -8.27 2.66
N LYS A 68 -7.55 -7.94 3.88
CA LYS A 68 -8.19 -8.39 5.12
C LYS A 68 -8.93 -7.24 5.78
N GLY A 69 -9.97 -7.56 6.56
CA GLY A 69 -10.78 -6.55 7.25
C GLY A 69 -11.64 -5.70 6.30
N THR A 70 -12.10 -6.28 5.20
CA THR A 70 -12.81 -5.55 4.13
C THR A 70 -14.34 -5.61 4.26
N ASN A 71 -14.87 -6.29 5.28
CA ASN A 71 -16.31 -6.52 5.46
C ASN A 71 -17.12 -5.25 5.79
N ILE A 72 -16.46 -4.15 6.16
CA ILE A 72 -17.12 -2.86 6.40
C ILE A 72 -17.20 -1.99 5.14
N PHE A 73 -16.60 -2.41 4.03
CA PHE A 73 -16.67 -1.68 2.76
C PHE A 73 -17.85 -2.18 1.93
N VAL A 74 -18.42 -1.29 1.11
CA VAL A 74 -19.29 -1.73 0.02
C VAL A 74 -18.47 -2.47 -1.03
N LYS A 75 -19.13 -3.30 -1.86
CA LYS A 75 -18.48 -4.15 -2.88
C LYS A 75 -17.43 -3.44 -3.74
N ASN A 76 -17.66 -2.16 -4.10
CA ASN A 76 -16.76 -1.39 -4.97
C ASN A 76 -15.99 -0.28 -4.22
N GLY A 77 -16.00 -0.30 -2.88
CA GLY A 77 -15.46 0.78 -2.06
C GLY A 77 -13.94 0.83 -2.12
N LEU A 78 -13.29 -0.33 -2.06
CA LEU A 78 -11.82 -0.43 -2.14
C LEU A 78 -11.33 -0.08 -3.54
N GLU A 79 -12.05 -0.49 -4.58
CA GLU A 79 -11.74 -0.18 -5.96
C GLU A 79 -11.80 1.34 -6.19
N HIS A 80 -12.81 1.99 -5.61
CA HIS A 80 -12.92 3.44 -5.63
C HIS A 80 -11.73 4.12 -4.94
N ILE A 81 -11.27 3.59 -3.80
CA ILE A 81 -10.13 4.13 -3.05
C ILE A 81 -8.81 3.92 -3.79
N PHE A 82 -8.54 2.72 -4.31
CA PHE A 82 -7.25 2.37 -4.89
C PHE A 82 -7.10 2.71 -6.38
N PHE A 83 -8.16 2.56 -7.16
CA PHE A 83 -8.12 2.72 -8.62
C PHE A 83 -8.89 3.93 -9.12
N GLY A 84 -9.87 4.41 -8.34
CA GLY A 84 -10.82 5.41 -8.81
C GLY A 84 -11.74 4.86 -9.90
N SER A 85 -12.67 5.69 -10.38
CA SER A 85 -13.60 5.29 -11.43
C SER A 85 -14.25 6.49 -12.13
N ILE A 86 -14.74 6.25 -13.35
CA ILE A 86 -15.69 7.12 -14.04
C ILE A 86 -17.11 6.76 -13.60
N ASN A 87 -17.82 7.71 -12.98
CA ASN A 87 -19.19 7.49 -12.55
C ASN A 87 -20.19 7.56 -13.72
N ARG A 88 -21.48 7.29 -13.45
CA ARG A 88 -22.55 7.28 -14.48
C ARG A 88 -22.72 8.62 -15.22
N ASP A 89 -22.27 9.73 -14.63
CA ASP A 89 -22.30 11.06 -15.25
C ASP A 89 -21.06 11.34 -16.10
N GLY A 90 -20.16 10.35 -16.26
CA GLY A 90 -18.89 10.53 -16.97
C GLY A 90 -17.84 11.31 -16.18
N LYS A 91 -17.95 11.39 -14.84
CA LYS A 91 -17.00 12.16 -14.00
C LYS A 91 -16.01 11.23 -13.32
N ALA A 92 -14.73 11.59 -13.33
CA ALA A 92 -13.70 10.92 -12.54
C ALA A 92 -13.92 11.12 -11.03
N THR A 93 -13.83 10.03 -10.26
CA THR A 93 -14.02 9.97 -8.81
C THR A 93 -13.02 9.00 -8.15
N GLY A 94 -12.83 9.11 -6.83
CA GLY A 94 -11.93 8.21 -6.09
C GLY A 94 -10.44 8.46 -6.35
N TYR A 95 -9.64 7.39 -6.27
CA TYR A 95 -8.17 7.36 -6.38
C TYR A 95 -7.48 8.17 -5.28
N HIS A 96 -7.31 7.52 -4.13
CA HIS A 96 -6.78 8.05 -2.88
C HIS A 96 -5.50 7.35 -2.43
N TYR A 97 -4.93 6.48 -3.28
CA TYR A 97 -3.67 5.80 -3.06
C TYR A 97 -2.87 5.73 -4.36
N GLU A 98 -1.65 6.27 -4.37
CA GLU A 98 -0.76 6.21 -5.51
C GLU A 98 0.08 4.92 -5.43
N GLY A 99 -0.12 4.01 -6.39
CA GLY A 99 0.70 2.80 -6.50
C GLY A 99 0.05 1.64 -7.24
N LEU A 100 -1.28 1.61 -7.34
CA LEU A 100 -2.00 0.48 -7.95
C LEU A 100 -2.60 0.76 -9.33
N ALA A 101 -2.83 2.02 -9.68
CA ALA A 101 -3.56 2.37 -10.90
C ALA A 101 -2.63 3.04 -11.93
N PRO A 102 -1.93 2.25 -12.77
CA PRO A 102 -1.00 2.81 -13.78
C PRO A 102 -1.71 3.69 -14.83
N ASP A 103 -3.00 3.47 -15.04
CA ASP A 103 -3.81 4.23 -16.01
C ASP A 103 -4.31 5.58 -15.46
N VAL A 104 -4.13 5.85 -14.16
CA VAL A 104 -4.47 7.14 -13.56
C VAL A 104 -3.26 8.07 -13.59
N THR A 105 -3.41 9.21 -14.25
CA THR A 105 -2.33 10.21 -14.32
C THR A 105 -2.49 11.26 -13.23
N ILE A 106 -1.46 11.44 -12.41
CA ILE A 106 -1.35 12.57 -11.49
C ILE A 106 -0.78 13.78 -12.25
N ILE A 107 -1.43 14.95 -12.11
CA ILE A 107 -0.94 16.19 -12.69
C ILE A 107 0.13 16.76 -11.75
N GLU A 108 1.39 16.39 -11.99
CA GLU A 108 2.52 16.66 -11.08
C GLU A 108 2.70 18.15 -10.70
N SER A 109 2.38 19.08 -11.62
CA SER A 109 2.44 20.52 -11.32
C SER A 109 1.44 20.98 -10.25
N THR A 110 0.46 20.14 -9.91
CA THR A 110 -0.54 20.39 -8.86
C THR A 110 -0.29 19.60 -7.58
N ARG A 111 0.74 18.75 -7.55
CA ARG A 111 1.10 17.96 -6.37
C ARG A 111 1.57 18.87 -5.25
N SER A 112 0.93 18.78 -4.09
CA SER A 112 1.40 19.47 -2.89
C SER A 112 2.65 18.80 -2.33
N LYS A 113 3.38 19.50 -1.45
CA LYS A 113 4.28 18.80 -0.52
C LYS A 113 3.45 17.86 0.36
N SER A 114 4.04 16.75 0.75
CA SER A 114 3.47 15.92 1.81
C SER A 114 3.43 16.70 3.12
N ASP A 115 2.39 16.48 3.92
CA ASP A 115 2.32 16.93 5.29
C ASP A 115 3.19 16.06 6.22
N ARG A 116 3.12 16.32 7.52
CA ARG A 116 3.94 15.63 8.53
C ARG A 116 3.66 14.12 8.61
N HIS A 117 2.52 13.66 8.10
CA HIS A 117 2.14 12.25 8.09
C HIS A 117 2.39 11.56 6.74
N GLY A 118 2.81 12.33 5.71
CA GLY A 118 3.06 11.81 4.37
C GLY A 118 1.86 11.95 3.43
N VAL A 119 0.75 12.51 3.89
CA VAL A 119 -0.43 12.76 3.06
C VAL A 119 -0.14 13.95 2.15
N TYR A 120 -0.54 13.84 0.89
CA TYR A 120 -0.45 14.93 -0.08
C TYR A 120 -1.73 14.98 -0.90
N ARG A 121 -1.86 16.01 -1.74
CA ARG A 121 -2.97 16.12 -2.68
C ARG A 121 -2.51 16.56 -4.05
N ALA A 122 -3.24 16.13 -5.08
CA ALA A 122 -3.01 16.51 -6.46
C ALA A 122 -4.30 16.47 -7.29
N LYS A 123 -4.30 17.11 -8.45
CA LYS A 123 -5.26 16.84 -9.52
C LYS A 123 -4.87 15.57 -10.26
N ILE A 124 -5.86 14.88 -10.79
CA ILE A 124 -5.69 13.65 -11.56
C ILE A 124 -6.56 13.65 -12.82
N THR A 125 -6.23 12.77 -13.76
CA THR A 125 -7.11 12.33 -14.85
C THR A 125 -7.26 10.82 -14.82
N ILE A 126 -8.48 10.33 -15.00
CA ILE A 126 -8.79 8.90 -15.17
C ILE A 126 -9.34 8.75 -16.58
N ASP A 127 -8.75 7.89 -17.41
CA ASP A 127 -9.13 7.73 -18.84
C ASP A 127 -9.16 9.07 -19.62
N GLY A 128 -8.30 10.00 -19.26
CA GLY A 128 -8.26 11.36 -19.83
C GLY A 128 -9.31 12.34 -19.30
N GLU A 129 -10.25 11.90 -18.46
CA GLU A 129 -11.24 12.77 -17.80
C GLU A 129 -10.65 13.38 -16.51
N PRO A 130 -10.55 14.72 -16.41
CA PRO A 130 -10.02 15.37 -15.22
C PRO A 130 -10.99 15.29 -14.02
N LYS A 131 -10.48 14.85 -12.87
CA LYS A 131 -11.23 14.95 -11.62
C LYS A 131 -11.38 16.43 -11.22
N LYS A 132 -12.64 16.87 -11.05
CA LYS A 132 -12.94 18.26 -10.68
C LYS A 132 -12.38 18.64 -9.32
N ALA A 133 -12.47 17.76 -8.32
CA ALA A 133 -11.88 17.96 -7.00
C ALA A 133 -10.38 17.58 -6.98
N TYR A 134 -9.65 18.01 -5.95
CA TYR A 134 -8.35 17.37 -5.66
C TYR A 134 -8.58 15.97 -5.12
N SER A 135 -7.69 15.02 -5.44
CA SER A 135 -7.51 13.83 -4.61
C SER A 135 -6.53 14.14 -3.50
N SER A 136 -6.87 13.72 -2.29
CA SER A 136 -5.91 13.55 -1.20
C SER A 136 -5.50 12.09 -1.15
N PHE A 137 -4.24 11.85 -0.83
CA PHE A 137 -3.59 10.55 -0.96
C PHE A 137 -3.04 10.05 0.36
N PHE A 138 -3.26 8.77 0.65
CA PHE A 138 -2.59 8.09 1.76
C PHE A 138 -1.07 8.10 1.53
N PRO A 139 -0.25 7.96 2.61
CA PRO A 139 1.19 7.95 2.49
C PRO A 139 1.67 6.92 1.46
N GLN A 140 2.48 7.35 0.47
CA GLN A 140 2.93 6.50 -0.62
C GLN A 140 3.72 5.25 -0.15
N LYS A 141 4.34 5.34 1.02
CA LYS A 141 5.09 4.23 1.63
C LYS A 141 4.20 3.15 2.23
N TRP A 142 2.91 3.39 2.41
CA TRP A 142 1.98 2.40 2.93
C TRP A 142 1.68 1.35 1.87
N THR A 143 1.49 0.12 2.31
CA THR A 143 0.90 -0.95 1.53
C THR A 143 -0.62 -0.76 1.44
N PRO A 144 -1.29 -1.39 0.46
CA PRO A 144 -2.75 -1.39 0.40
C PRO A 144 -3.41 -1.95 1.67
N GLN A 145 -2.78 -2.92 2.35
CA GLN A 145 -3.30 -3.44 3.62
C GLN A 145 -3.17 -2.40 4.74
N GLU A 146 -2.06 -1.67 4.85
CA GLU A 146 -1.92 -0.60 5.83
C GLU A 146 -2.95 0.53 5.61
N VAL A 147 -3.33 0.80 4.35
CA VAL A 147 -4.44 1.72 4.05
C VAL A 147 -5.77 1.19 4.59
N VAL A 148 -6.08 -0.09 4.37
CA VAL A 148 -7.31 -0.71 4.89
C VAL A 148 -7.33 -0.71 6.41
N ASP A 149 -6.22 -1.10 7.05
CA ASP A 149 -6.10 -1.13 8.50
C ASP A 149 -6.29 0.26 9.11
N ALA A 150 -5.72 1.30 8.49
CA ALA A 150 -5.89 2.68 8.93
C ALA A 150 -7.33 3.18 8.78
N ILE A 151 -8.00 2.82 7.68
CA ILE A 151 -9.43 3.15 7.49
C ILE A 151 -10.28 2.43 8.53
N ASN A 152 -10.01 1.16 8.83
CA ASN A 152 -10.74 0.40 9.84
C ASN A 152 -10.57 1.03 11.24
N GLU A 153 -9.35 1.40 11.62
CA GLU A 153 -9.08 2.08 12.88
C GLU A 153 -9.86 3.41 12.96
N ALA A 154 -9.77 4.25 11.92
CA ALA A 154 -10.50 5.52 11.88
C ALA A 154 -12.02 5.30 11.91
N TYR A 155 -12.53 4.27 11.24
CA TYR A 155 -13.96 3.93 11.27
C TYR A 155 -14.43 3.61 12.69
N GLU A 156 -13.68 2.79 13.43
CA GLU A 156 -14.00 2.40 14.81
C GLU A 156 -14.05 3.58 15.79
N ASN A 157 -13.25 4.62 15.54
CA ASN A 157 -13.21 5.84 16.38
C ASN A 157 -13.91 7.06 15.75
N SER A 158 -14.69 6.85 14.68
CA SER A 158 -15.27 7.96 13.92
C SER A 158 -16.40 8.68 14.63
N GLU A 159 -16.53 9.97 14.32
CA GLU A 159 -17.66 10.81 14.71
C GLU A 159 -18.47 11.21 13.47
N HIS A 160 -19.79 11.35 13.65
CA HIS A 160 -20.67 11.86 12.59
C HIS A 160 -20.47 13.36 12.41
N ILE A 161 -20.21 13.79 11.17
CA ILE A 161 -20.00 15.20 10.83
C ILE A 161 -21.28 15.81 10.27
N SER A 162 -21.83 15.23 9.20
CA SER A 162 -23.09 15.67 8.59
C SER A 162 -23.53 14.70 7.50
N GLY A 163 -24.84 14.56 7.25
CA GLY A 163 -25.33 13.68 6.17
C GLY A 163 -24.79 12.26 6.33
N ASN A 164 -24.06 11.76 5.34
CA ASN A 164 -23.38 10.46 5.40
C ASN A 164 -21.86 10.58 5.61
N ILE A 165 -21.38 11.71 6.14
CA ILE A 165 -19.98 12.04 6.36
C ILE A 165 -19.59 11.72 7.79
N PHE A 166 -18.53 10.94 7.93
CA PHE A 166 -17.92 10.57 9.20
C PHE A 166 -16.42 10.87 9.13
N GLU A 167 -15.83 11.24 10.25
CA GLU A 167 -14.38 11.46 10.35
C GLU A 167 -13.85 10.72 11.57
N GLY A 168 -12.75 9.99 11.37
CA GLY A 168 -11.96 9.40 12.45
C GLY A 168 -10.48 9.64 12.21
N GLU A 169 -9.64 9.03 13.03
CA GLU A 169 -8.20 9.21 12.99
C GLU A 169 -7.47 7.86 13.06
N SER A 170 -6.38 7.76 12.31
CA SER A 170 -5.43 6.64 12.41
C SER A 170 -4.02 7.17 12.23
N GLN A 171 -3.12 6.84 13.18
CA GLN A 171 -1.72 7.31 13.18
C GLN A 171 -1.56 8.85 13.04
N GLY A 172 -2.51 9.62 13.58
CA GLY A 172 -2.54 11.08 13.48
C GLY A 172 -3.06 11.62 12.14
N ILE A 173 -3.44 10.75 11.21
CA ILE A 173 -4.08 11.11 9.95
C ILE A 173 -5.59 11.10 10.16
N LYS A 174 -6.23 12.26 9.97
CA LYS A 174 -7.69 12.32 9.86
C LYS A 174 -8.14 11.67 8.56
N ILE A 175 -9.11 10.78 8.65
CA ILE A 175 -9.70 10.07 7.52
C ILE A 175 -11.19 10.39 7.49
N GLN A 176 -11.62 11.01 6.38
CA GLN A 176 -13.03 11.24 6.11
C GLN A 176 -13.59 10.08 5.31
N MET A 177 -14.78 9.65 5.70
CA MET A 177 -15.50 8.52 5.14
C MET A 177 -16.91 8.96 4.71
N TYR A 178 -17.37 8.40 3.61
CA TYR A 178 -18.78 8.40 3.24
C TYR A 178 -19.37 7.04 3.56
N LEU A 179 -20.40 6.99 4.40
CA LEU A 179 -21.07 5.75 4.79
C LEU A 179 -22.41 5.57 4.06
N THR A 180 -22.89 4.35 3.99
CA THR A 180 -24.29 4.01 3.69
C THR A 180 -25.14 4.10 4.97
N ASP A 181 -26.46 3.97 4.83
CA ASP A 181 -27.39 3.94 5.98
C ASP A 181 -27.21 2.68 6.87
N ASP A 182 -26.57 1.63 6.35
CA ASP A 182 -26.19 0.41 7.09
C ASP A 182 -24.70 0.41 7.50
N ASP A 183 -24.12 1.60 7.64
CA ASP A 183 -22.76 1.87 8.12
C ASP A 183 -21.65 1.18 7.30
N LYS A 184 -21.82 1.03 5.99
CA LYS A 184 -20.76 0.55 5.08
C LYS A 184 -20.02 1.70 4.43
N ILE A 185 -18.70 1.58 4.36
CA ILE A 185 -17.82 2.55 3.73
C ILE A 185 -18.02 2.53 2.20
N ILE A 186 -18.53 3.63 1.67
CA ILE A 186 -18.63 3.91 0.22
C ILE A 186 -17.28 4.37 -0.31
N SER A 187 -16.59 5.23 0.44
CA SER A 187 -15.28 5.79 0.11
C SER A 187 -14.64 6.35 1.37
N ALA A 188 -13.30 6.36 1.41
CA ALA A 188 -12.51 6.89 2.50
C ALA A 188 -11.23 7.55 1.95
N PHE A 189 -10.83 8.68 2.53
CA PHE A 189 -9.63 9.39 2.11
C PHE A 189 -9.02 10.23 3.24
N PRO A 190 -7.70 10.43 3.23
CA PRO A 190 -7.06 11.24 4.26
C PRO A 190 -7.32 12.73 4.02
N ILE A 191 -7.44 13.48 5.12
CA ILE A 191 -7.52 14.93 5.09
C ILE A 191 -6.09 15.48 5.08
N TYR A 192 -5.75 16.23 4.03
CA TYR A 192 -4.45 16.87 3.90
C TYR A 192 -4.34 18.12 4.78
N GLU A 193 -3.32 18.17 5.63
CA GLU A 193 -3.00 19.33 6.47
C GLU A 193 -1.95 20.24 5.79
N ARG A 194 -2.19 21.55 5.77
CA ARG A 194 -1.29 22.54 5.14
C ARG A 194 -0.20 23.04 6.07
#